data_AF-A0ABC8AW38-F1
#
_entry.id   AF-A0ABC8AW38-F1
#
_cell.length_a   1.000
_cell.length_b   1.000
_cell.length_c   1.000
_cell.angle_alpha   90.00
_cell.angle_beta   90.00
_cell.angle_gamma   90.00
#
_symmetry.space_group_name_H-M   'P 1'
#
loop_
_entity.id
_entity.type
_entity.pdbx_description
1 polymer ?
#
loop_
_entity_poly.entity_id
_entity_poly.type
_entity_poly.pdbx_seq_one_letter_code
_entity_poly.pdbx_strand_id
1 'polypeptide(L)'
;MDVSSTATTWYRASTSGRGGIWAPGAAAETEGVLFYSVGNGDAEPGSPYDDTDSVIALTPDLRRADFFAPTGWAQDNAADRDLGTMNPALVGGHLVIAGKSGDGYVLDPAHLGGISSTTPVFTDCRGFGAAAVDGDIAYLPCAESITAIRVTATGAVTVLWRTTAPADGPPVVAAGRVWATDWRRGGTLYALDPATGNILARYATGPLPHFATPALNGGDLVVGTMSGLERFRLP
;
A
#
# COMPACT_ATOMS: atom_id res chain seq x y z
N MET A 1 19.69 -14.11 19.74
CA MET A 1 18.71 -14.00 20.83
C MET A 1 17.50 -14.79 20.40
N ASP A 2 17.18 -15.86 21.12
CA ASP A 2 15.94 -16.59 20.90
C ASP A 2 14.81 -15.81 21.57
N VAL A 3 13.92 -15.23 20.77
CA VAL A 3 12.78 -14.39 21.20
C VAL A 3 11.51 -15.23 21.42
N SER A 4 11.58 -16.56 21.38
CA SER A 4 10.40 -17.45 21.38
C SER A 4 9.69 -17.64 22.74
N SER A 5 10.03 -16.89 23.80
CA SER A 5 9.51 -17.14 25.16
C SER A 5 8.52 -16.12 25.73
N THR A 6 7.94 -15.24 24.91
CA THR A 6 6.84 -14.35 25.34
C THR A 6 5.50 -14.84 24.82
N ALA A 7 4.42 -14.62 25.58
CA ALA A 7 3.05 -14.86 25.13
C ALA A 7 2.83 -14.23 23.74
N THR A 8 2.48 -15.05 22.75
CA THR A 8 2.17 -14.58 21.40
C THR A 8 0.78 -13.98 21.37
N THR A 9 0.70 -12.67 21.17
CA THR A 9 -0.56 -12.01 20.84
C THR A 9 -0.80 -12.09 19.34
N TRP A 10 -2.04 -12.31 18.91
CA TRP A 10 -2.40 -12.42 17.50
C TRP A 10 -3.76 -11.77 17.22
N TYR A 11 -3.94 -11.32 15.99
CA TYR A 11 -5.21 -10.86 15.43
C TYR A 11 -5.60 -11.76 14.25
N ARG A 12 -6.89 -11.99 14.08
CA ARG A 12 -7.48 -12.66 12.91
C ARG A 12 -8.59 -11.81 12.37
N ALA A 13 -8.49 -11.45 11.10
CA ALA A 13 -9.48 -10.61 10.46
C ALA A 13 -10.83 -11.33 10.32
N SER A 14 -10.87 -12.51 9.69
CA SER A 14 -12.12 -13.24 9.48
C SER A 14 -12.07 -14.69 10.00
N THR A 15 -13.20 -15.17 10.50
CA THR A 15 -13.38 -16.57 10.91
C THR A 15 -13.69 -17.53 9.77
N SER A 16 -13.99 -17.03 8.57
CA SER A 16 -14.43 -17.84 7.42
C SER A 16 -13.32 -18.68 6.79
N GLY A 17 -12.05 -18.35 7.05
CA GLY A 17 -10.89 -19.02 6.47
C GLY A 17 -10.22 -18.23 5.35
N ARG A 18 -10.80 -17.09 4.95
CA ARG A 18 -10.13 -16.05 4.16
C ARG A 18 -9.92 -14.76 4.98
N GLY A 19 -9.81 -13.59 4.34
CA GLY A 19 -9.48 -12.31 4.99
C GLY A 19 -7.98 -12.11 5.17
N GLY A 20 -7.24 -12.13 4.06
CA GLY A 20 -5.78 -12.03 4.07
C GLY A 20 -5.29 -10.61 4.38
N ILE A 21 -4.29 -10.51 5.26
CA ILE A 21 -3.45 -9.31 5.46
C ILE A 21 -2.14 -9.59 4.73
N TRP A 22 -2.09 -9.30 3.43
CA TRP A 22 -1.03 -9.80 2.55
C TRP A 22 -0.23 -8.71 1.84
N ALA A 23 -0.73 -7.48 1.80
CA ALA A 23 -0.04 -6.39 1.13
C ALA A 23 1.35 -6.17 1.76
N PRO A 24 2.45 -6.29 1.00
CA PRO A 24 3.79 -6.09 1.54
C PRO A 24 4.01 -4.63 1.96
N GLY A 25 4.83 -4.43 2.99
CA GLY A 25 5.17 -3.11 3.54
C GLY A 25 5.22 -3.12 5.07
N ALA A 26 5.80 -2.08 5.65
CA ALA A 26 5.61 -1.82 7.07
C ALA A 26 4.17 -1.35 7.32
N ALA A 27 3.60 -1.67 8.49
CA ALA A 27 2.33 -1.10 8.91
C ALA A 27 2.42 0.43 8.91
N ALA A 28 1.34 1.11 8.56
CA ALA A 28 1.20 2.49 8.98
C ALA A 28 1.02 2.50 10.51
N GLU A 29 1.68 3.44 11.18
CA GLU A 29 1.65 3.55 12.63
C GLU A 29 1.61 5.01 13.04
N THR A 30 0.69 5.36 13.95
CA THR A 30 0.67 6.66 14.63
C THR A 30 0.05 6.48 16.01
N GLU A 31 0.54 7.22 17.01
CA GLU A 31 0.05 7.17 18.39
C GLU A 31 0.01 5.74 18.99
N GLY A 32 0.93 4.86 18.57
CA GLY A 32 1.00 3.47 19.01
C GLY A 32 -0.11 2.56 18.45
N VAL A 33 -0.89 3.02 17.47
CA VAL A 33 -1.88 2.22 16.76
C VAL A 33 -1.31 1.77 15.43
N LEU A 34 -1.44 0.48 15.13
CA LEU A 34 -1.01 -0.14 13.87
C LEU A 34 -2.20 -0.21 12.91
N PHE A 35 -1.97 0.12 11.65
CA PHE A 35 -2.98 0.08 10.61
C PHE A 35 -2.60 -0.90 9.51
N TYR A 36 -3.53 -1.79 9.20
CA TYR A 36 -3.38 -2.80 8.16
C TYR A 36 -4.62 -2.82 7.28
N SER A 37 -4.45 -3.27 6.04
CA SER A 37 -5.56 -3.57 5.16
C SER A 37 -5.88 -5.06 5.15
N VAL A 38 -7.14 -5.42 5.07
CA VAL A 38 -7.62 -6.79 4.89
C VAL A 38 -8.31 -6.90 3.54
N GLY A 39 -8.06 -7.98 2.81
CA GLY A 39 -8.78 -8.27 1.56
C GLY A 39 -9.14 -9.74 1.43
N ASN A 40 -9.75 -10.08 0.30
CA ASN A 40 -10.12 -11.45 -0.07
C ASN A 40 -11.01 -12.10 0.98
N GLY A 41 -12.16 -11.48 1.30
CA GLY A 41 -13.17 -12.06 2.17
C GLY A 41 -14.00 -13.16 1.53
N ASP A 42 -14.84 -13.81 2.32
CA ASP A 42 -15.84 -14.76 1.81
C ASP A 42 -17.25 -14.15 1.76
N ALA A 43 -17.51 -13.09 2.51
CA ALA A 43 -18.83 -12.47 2.55
C ALA A 43 -19.13 -11.67 1.27
N GLU A 44 -20.17 -12.10 0.57
CA GLU A 44 -20.75 -11.51 -0.63
C GLU A 44 -22.04 -10.73 -0.31
N PRO A 45 -22.64 -9.98 -1.29
CA PRO A 45 -23.84 -9.19 -1.03
C PRO A 45 -24.99 -10.01 -0.42
N GLY A 46 -25.49 -9.55 0.72
CA GLY A 46 -26.53 -10.23 1.50
C GLY A 46 -25.99 -11.04 2.70
N SER A 47 -24.68 -11.28 2.75
CA SER A 47 -24.01 -11.84 3.94
C SER A 47 -23.82 -10.78 5.02
N PRO A 48 -23.77 -11.17 6.31
CA PRO A 48 -23.23 -10.32 7.37
C PRO A 48 -21.80 -9.89 7.05
N TYR A 49 -21.40 -8.72 7.55
CA TYR A 49 -20.02 -8.25 7.42
C TYR A 49 -19.04 -9.20 8.12
N ASP A 50 -17.95 -9.55 7.44
CA ASP A 50 -16.94 -10.54 7.88
C ASP A 50 -15.59 -9.91 8.26
N ASP A 51 -15.57 -8.60 8.50
CA ASP A 51 -14.39 -7.81 8.89
C ASP A 51 -13.30 -7.68 7.79
N THR A 52 -13.61 -8.09 6.56
CA THR A 52 -12.69 -7.98 5.41
C THR A 52 -12.97 -6.75 4.54
N ASP A 53 -12.17 -6.62 3.48
CA ASP A 53 -12.20 -5.50 2.54
C ASP A 53 -12.15 -4.14 3.25
N SER A 54 -11.14 -4.00 4.11
CA SER A 54 -11.13 -3.02 5.18
C SER A 54 -9.74 -2.46 5.45
N VAL A 55 -9.70 -1.32 6.12
CA VAL A 55 -8.55 -0.88 6.92
C VAL A 55 -8.90 -1.11 8.38
N ILE A 56 -8.04 -1.79 9.12
CA ILE A 56 -8.22 -2.05 10.55
C ILE A 56 -7.20 -1.24 11.37
N ALA A 57 -7.64 -0.75 12.53
CA ALA A 57 -6.77 -0.18 13.55
C ALA A 57 -6.56 -1.22 14.65
N LEU A 58 -5.30 -1.50 14.98
CA LEU A 58 -4.90 -2.45 16.01
C LEU A 58 -4.09 -1.75 17.10
N THR A 59 -4.41 -2.04 18.36
CA THR A 59 -3.57 -1.66 19.49
C THR A 59 -2.22 -2.41 19.48
N PRO A 60 -1.22 -2.00 20.29
CA PRO A 60 0.04 -2.74 20.40
C PRO A 60 -0.11 -4.21 20.83
N ASP A 61 -1.19 -4.54 21.53
CA ASP A 61 -1.58 -5.91 21.88
C ASP A 61 -2.54 -6.54 20.85
N LEU A 62 -2.50 -6.07 19.59
CA LEU A 62 -3.24 -6.60 18.44
C LEU A 62 -4.75 -6.78 18.67
N ARG A 63 -5.37 -5.91 19.46
CA ARG A 63 -6.83 -5.83 19.57
C ARG A 63 -7.33 -4.82 18.57
N ARG A 64 -8.41 -5.15 17.86
CA ARG A 64 -9.06 -4.19 16.96
C ARG A 64 -9.67 -3.05 17.77
N ALA A 65 -9.17 -1.85 17.52
CA ALA A 65 -9.68 -0.61 18.10
C ALA A 65 -10.76 0.02 17.22
N ASP A 66 -10.58 -0.04 15.90
CA ASP A 66 -11.49 0.54 14.90
C ASP A 66 -11.30 -0.13 13.54
N PHE A 67 -12.15 0.19 12.57
CA PHE A 67 -11.99 -0.19 11.17
C PHE A 67 -12.71 0.78 10.22
N PHE A 68 -12.31 0.76 8.96
CA PHE A 68 -13.02 1.36 7.84
C PHE A 68 -13.33 0.26 6.83
N ALA A 69 -14.54 0.26 6.28
CA ALA A 69 -14.88 -0.47 5.06
C ALA A 69 -15.79 0.39 4.17
N PRO A 70 -15.61 0.40 2.85
CA PRO A 70 -16.55 1.08 1.95
C PRO A 70 -17.91 0.40 2.02
N THR A 71 -19.02 1.13 1.84
CA THR A 71 -20.37 0.51 1.76
C THR A 71 -20.49 -0.56 0.68
N GLY A 72 -19.62 -0.53 -0.33
CA GLY A 72 -19.52 -1.51 -1.42
C GLY A 72 -18.69 -2.77 -1.11
N TRP A 73 -18.20 -2.93 0.13
CA TRP A 73 -17.24 -3.98 0.51
C TRP A 73 -17.63 -5.39 0.04
N ALA A 74 -18.93 -5.71 0.12
CA ALA A 74 -19.43 -7.04 -0.24
C ALA A 74 -19.37 -7.26 -1.76
N GLN A 75 -19.68 -6.23 -2.54
CA GLN A 75 -19.56 -6.26 -3.99
C GLN A 75 -18.10 -6.33 -4.42
N ASP A 76 -17.22 -5.60 -3.73
CA ASP A 76 -15.78 -5.60 -4.02
C ASP A 76 -15.15 -6.96 -3.71
N ASN A 77 -15.50 -7.60 -2.58
CA ASN A 77 -15.14 -8.99 -2.31
C ASN A 77 -15.62 -9.94 -3.43
N ALA A 78 -16.91 -9.89 -3.79
CA ALA A 78 -17.49 -10.77 -4.81
C ALA A 78 -16.86 -10.57 -6.20
N ALA A 79 -16.42 -9.36 -6.51
CA ALA A 79 -15.82 -8.99 -7.78
C ALA A 79 -14.28 -9.08 -7.80
N ASP A 80 -13.65 -9.54 -6.71
CA ASP A 80 -12.20 -9.51 -6.55
C ASP A 80 -11.66 -8.10 -6.81
N ARG A 81 -12.13 -7.11 -6.03
CA ARG A 81 -11.74 -5.68 -6.10
C ARG A 81 -11.20 -5.16 -4.78
N ASP A 82 -10.64 -6.07 -3.98
CA ASP A 82 -10.23 -5.84 -2.60
C ASP A 82 -9.43 -4.56 -2.37
N LEU A 83 -9.78 -3.83 -1.33
CA LEU A 83 -9.01 -2.77 -0.69
C LEU A 83 -7.67 -3.29 -0.16
N GLY A 84 -7.64 -4.55 0.30
CA GLY A 84 -6.50 -5.21 0.94
C GLY A 84 -5.28 -5.53 0.08
N THR A 85 -5.20 -5.02 -1.15
CA THR A 85 -4.07 -5.29 -2.06
C THR A 85 -2.93 -4.31 -1.90
N MET A 86 -3.17 -3.15 -1.29
CA MET A 86 -2.16 -2.18 -0.88
C MET A 86 -2.21 -2.00 0.63
N ASN A 87 -1.06 -1.80 1.28
CA ASN A 87 -0.99 -1.46 2.68
C ASN A 87 -1.33 0.04 2.87
N PRO A 88 -2.03 0.44 3.94
CA PRO A 88 -2.26 1.85 4.24
C PRO A 88 -0.93 2.57 4.46
N ALA A 89 -0.87 3.84 4.07
CA ALA A 89 0.28 4.71 4.30
C ALA A 89 -0.13 5.92 5.13
N LEU A 90 0.68 6.30 6.12
CA LEU A 90 0.48 7.53 6.88
C LEU A 90 1.11 8.71 6.11
N VAL A 91 0.30 9.67 5.68
CA VAL A 91 0.68 10.77 4.78
C VAL A 91 0.09 12.07 5.31
N GLY A 92 0.92 13.05 5.67
CA GLY A 92 0.43 14.33 6.20
C GLY A 92 -0.45 14.21 7.45
N GLY A 93 -0.30 13.13 8.23
CA GLY A 93 -1.11 12.83 9.42
C GLY A 93 -2.41 12.06 9.15
N HIS A 94 -2.70 11.71 7.91
CA HIS A 94 -3.88 10.92 7.52
C HIS A 94 -3.48 9.56 6.95
N LEU A 95 -4.39 8.60 6.96
CA LEU A 95 -4.15 7.32 6.28
C LEU A 95 -4.61 7.41 4.83
N VAL A 96 -3.73 7.04 3.91
CA VAL A 96 -4.06 6.86 2.49
C VAL A 96 -4.15 5.37 2.21
N ILE A 97 -5.22 4.96 1.55
CA ILE A 97 -5.41 3.59 1.07
C ILE A 97 -6.03 3.58 -0.32
N ALA A 98 -5.60 2.64 -1.14
CA ALA A 98 -6.26 2.25 -2.39
C ALA A 98 -6.17 0.74 -2.54
N GLY A 99 -6.93 0.14 -3.44
CA GLY A 99 -6.92 -1.29 -3.66
C GLY A 99 -7.11 -1.69 -5.10
N LYS A 100 -7.53 -2.94 -5.32
CA LYS A 100 -7.75 -3.51 -6.65
C LYS A 100 -8.98 -2.90 -7.34
N SER A 101 -9.88 -2.23 -6.62
CA SER A 101 -10.99 -1.46 -7.20
C SER A 101 -10.52 -0.27 -8.04
N GLY A 102 -9.41 0.37 -7.65
CA GLY A 102 -8.91 1.61 -8.22
C GLY A 102 -9.26 2.87 -7.43
N ASP A 103 -10.14 2.74 -6.43
CA ASP A 103 -10.64 3.82 -5.61
C ASP A 103 -9.70 4.12 -4.44
N GLY A 104 -9.47 5.41 -4.19
CA GLY A 104 -8.56 5.91 -3.18
C GLY A 104 -9.26 6.68 -2.07
N TYR A 105 -8.92 6.37 -0.82
CA TYR A 105 -9.51 6.97 0.37
C TYR A 105 -8.44 7.66 1.22
N VAL A 106 -8.86 8.71 1.91
CA VAL A 106 -8.12 9.35 3.00
C VAL A 106 -8.95 9.24 4.27
N LEU A 107 -8.35 8.67 5.32
CA LEU A 107 -9.02 8.34 6.57
C LEU A 107 -8.35 9.07 7.74
N ASP A 108 -9.15 9.52 8.70
CA ASP A 108 -8.67 10.02 9.99
C ASP A 108 -8.21 8.81 10.84
N PRO A 109 -6.91 8.69 11.19
CA PRO A 109 -6.42 7.58 11.99
C PRO A 109 -7.03 7.51 13.39
N ALA A 110 -7.63 8.60 13.89
CA ALA A 110 -8.33 8.60 15.18
C ALA A 110 -9.77 8.05 15.08
N HIS A 111 -10.38 8.07 13.88
CA HIS A 111 -11.77 7.65 13.65
C HIS A 111 -11.93 7.12 12.22
N LEU A 112 -11.79 5.81 12.05
CA LEU A 112 -11.88 5.15 10.73
C LEU A 112 -13.32 5.08 10.21
N GLY A 113 -14.32 5.10 11.11
CA GLY A 113 -15.72 5.34 10.75
C GLY A 113 -16.55 4.10 10.38
N GLY A 114 -16.01 2.89 10.56
CA GLY A 114 -16.72 1.62 10.31
C GLY A 114 -17.09 1.42 8.85
N ILE A 115 -18.24 0.78 8.60
CA ILE A 115 -18.82 0.73 7.25
C ILE A 115 -19.35 2.12 6.92
N SER A 116 -18.66 2.81 6.01
CA SER A 116 -18.90 4.22 5.75
C SER A 116 -19.22 4.49 4.28
N SER A 117 -20.07 5.49 4.05
CA SER A 117 -20.34 6.07 2.73
C SER A 117 -19.27 7.09 2.30
N THR A 118 -18.07 7.05 2.91
CA THR A 118 -16.92 7.86 2.49
C THR A 118 -16.70 7.66 0.99
N THR A 119 -16.72 8.76 0.24
CA THR A 119 -16.52 8.72 -1.21
C THR A 119 -15.02 8.68 -1.52
N PRO A 120 -14.57 7.95 -2.56
CA PRO A 120 -13.19 8.02 -3.01
C PRO A 120 -12.77 9.46 -3.35
N VAL A 121 -11.59 9.87 -2.88
CA VAL A 121 -11.04 11.22 -3.08
C VAL A 121 -10.00 11.26 -4.21
N PHE A 122 -9.60 10.11 -4.71
CA PHE A 122 -8.92 9.94 -5.99
C PHE A 122 -9.28 8.58 -6.59
N THR A 123 -9.11 8.44 -7.90
CA THR A 123 -9.43 7.22 -8.66
C THR A 123 -8.26 6.84 -9.57
N ASP A 124 -8.44 5.76 -10.33
CA ASP A 124 -7.47 5.22 -11.27
C ASP A 124 -6.17 4.78 -10.59
N CYS A 125 -6.27 4.35 -9.33
CA CYS A 125 -5.14 3.76 -8.61
C CYS A 125 -5.44 2.33 -8.19
N ARG A 126 -5.28 1.39 -9.13
CA ARG A 126 -5.38 -0.04 -8.81
C ARG A 126 -4.11 -0.47 -8.05
N GLY A 127 -4.09 -0.27 -6.72
CA GLY A 127 -2.89 -0.29 -5.89
C GLY A 127 -2.44 -1.69 -5.45
N PHE A 128 -1.12 -1.93 -5.46
CA PHE A 128 -0.54 -3.18 -4.96
C PHE A 128 0.75 -2.97 -4.15
N GLY A 129 0.82 -3.55 -2.95
CA GLY A 129 1.97 -3.46 -2.06
C GLY A 129 1.95 -2.21 -1.18
N ALA A 130 3.04 -1.43 -1.10
CA ALA A 130 3.09 -0.25 -0.23
C ALA A 130 3.45 1.02 -1.00
N ALA A 131 2.91 2.15 -0.56
CA ALA A 131 3.36 3.45 -1.02
C ALA A 131 4.67 3.87 -0.35
N ALA A 132 5.45 4.70 -1.05
CA ALA A 132 6.50 5.47 -0.42
C ALA A 132 5.95 6.82 0.01
N VAL A 133 6.40 7.32 1.17
CA VAL A 133 5.94 8.60 1.72
C VAL A 133 7.13 9.52 1.94
N ASP A 134 6.95 10.79 1.56
CA ASP A 134 7.85 11.90 1.90
C ASP A 134 7.00 13.05 2.47
N GLY A 135 6.88 13.08 3.80
CA GLY A 135 6.07 14.06 4.53
C GLY A 135 4.58 14.00 4.18
N ASP A 136 4.11 14.99 3.42
CA ASP A 136 2.73 15.14 2.98
C ASP A 136 2.49 14.62 1.55
N ILE A 137 3.50 14.01 0.92
CA ILE A 137 3.42 13.41 -0.40
C ILE A 137 3.51 11.89 -0.28
N ALA A 138 2.67 11.18 -1.03
CA ALA A 138 2.77 9.74 -1.22
C ALA A 138 2.91 9.36 -2.69
N TYR A 139 3.72 8.34 -2.94
CA TYR A 139 3.94 7.72 -4.24
C TYR A 139 3.29 6.33 -4.22
N LEU A 140 2.16 6.22 -4.91
CA LEU A 140 1.28 5.06 -4.88
C LEU A 140 1.65 4.07 -6.00
N PRO A 141 1.78 2.76 -5.71
CA PRO A 141 2.04 1.71 -6.70
C PRO A 141 0.75 1.30 -7.42
N CYS A 142 0.19 2.23 -8.17
CA CYS A 142 -0.98 1.95 -9.00
C CYS A 142 -0.59 1.03 -10.16
N ALA A 143 -1.51 0.19 -10.62
CA ALA A 143 -1.23 -0.65 -11.77
C ALA A 143 -0.85 0.21 -12.98
N GLU A 144 0.26 -0.15 -13.62
CA GLU A 144 0.80 0.53 -14.80
C GLU A 144 1.34 1.95 -14.59
N SER A 145 1.37 2.46 -13.36
CA SER A 145 1.91 3.81 -13.08
C SER A 145 2.18 4.04 -11.58
N ILE A 146 3.26 4.74 -11.27
CA ILE A 146 3.39 5.45 -10.00
C ILE A 146 2.58 6.75 -10.05
N THR A 147 1.69 6.92 -9.06
CA THR A 147 0.92 8.16 -8.88
C THR A 147 1.42 8.91 -7.66
N ALA A 148 1.76 10.18 -7.81
CA ALA A 148 2.06 11.05 -6.68
C ALA A 148 0.80 11.81 -6.25
N ILE A 149 0.50 11.76 -4.97
CA ILE A 149 -0.55 12.57 -4.34
C ILE A 149 0.03 13.39 -3.21
N ARG A 150 -0.59 14.55 -2.93
CA ARG A 150 -0.37 15.33 -1.72
C ARG A 150 -1.59 15.23 -0.83
N VAL A 151 -1.40 15.05 0.47
CA VAL A 151 -2.44 15.08 1.49
C VAL A 151 -2.14 16.19 2.49
N THR A 152 -2.97 17.22 2.50
CA THR A 152 -2.83 18.33 3.44
C THR A 152 -3.18 17.91 4.87
N ALA A 153 -2.81 18.72 5.87
CA ALA A 153 -3.16 18.48 7.27
C ALA A 153 -4.68 18.38 7.54
N THR A 154 -5.52 18.95 6.67
CA THR A 154 -6.99 18.83 6.76
C THR A 154 -7.55 17.60 6.04
N GLY A 155 -6.69 16.74 5.48
CA GLY A 155 -7.07 15.55 4.71
C GLY A 155 -7.43 15.84 3.25
N ALA A 156 -7.29 17.08 2.77
CA ALA A 156 -7.56 17.39 1.36
C ALA A 156 -6.46 16.82 0.45
N VAL A 157 -6.88 16.19 -0.65
CA VAL A 157 -6.00 15.47 -1.58
C VAL A 157 -5.80 16.25 -2.88
N THR A 158 -4.60 16.19 -3.43
CA THR A 158 -4.32 16.61 -4.81
C THR A 158 -3.46 15.56 -5.50
N VAL A 159 -3.89 15.07 -6.66
CA VAL A 159 -3.02 14.26 -7.54
C VAL A 159 -2.02 15.21 -8.20
N LEU A 160 -0.74 15.02 -7.91
CA LEU A 160 0.33 15.88 -8.43
C LEU A 160 0.73 15.45 -9.84
N TRP A 161 0.93 14.15 -10.05
CA TRP A 161 1.28 13.57 -11.34
C TRP A 161 1.02 12.06 -11.35
N ARG A 162 0.91 11.51 -12.56
CA ARG A 162 0.97 10.07 -12.83
C ARG A 162 2.09 9.85 -13.84
N THR A 163 3.04 8.96 -13.54
CA THR A 163 4.15 8.71 -14.46
C THR A 163 3.67 7.96 -15.71
N THR A 164 4.32 8.22 -16.84
CA THR A 164 4.16 7.44 -18.06
C THR A 164 5.10 6.23 -18.10
N ALA A 165 6.02 6.10 -17.14
CA ALA A 165 6.80 4.89 -16.97
C ALA A 165 5.87 3.72 -16.61
N PRO A 166 6.08 2.52 -17.16
CA PRO A 166 5.30 1.34 -16.80
C PRO A 166 5.68 0.76 -15.41
N ALA A 167 6.03 1.63 -14.47
CA ALA A 167 6.45 1.26 -13.12
C ALA A 167 5.24 1.07 -12.21
N ASP A 168 5.15 -0.08 -11.58
CA ASP A 168 3.97 -0.54 -10.83
C ASP A 168 4.31 -1.43 -9.63
N GLY A 169 5.60 -1.53 -9.29
CA GLY A 169 6.08 -2.10 -8.05
C GLY A 169 6.05 -1.07 -6.91
N PRO A 170 6.01 -1.53 -5.65
CA PRO A 170 6.07 -0.65 -4.48
C PRO A 170 7.30 0.27 -4.55
N PRO A 171 7.13 1.60 -4.53
CA PRO A 171 8.24 2.52 -4.65
C PRO A 171 9.02 2.67 -3.34
N VAL A 172 10.23 3.23 -3.45
CA VAL A 172 10.98 3.82 -2.33
C VAL A 172 11.51 5.20 -2.70
N VAL A 173 11.58 6.12 -1.74
CA VAL A 173 12.19 7.45 -1.94
C VAL A 173 13.60 7.42 -1.39
N ALA A 174 14.58 7.73 -2.24
CA ALA A 174 15.98 7.83 -1.84
C ALA A 174 16.82 8.64 -2.81
N ALA A 175 17.83 9.35 -2.29
CA ALA A 175 18.77 10.16 -3.07
C ALA A 175 18.06 11.11 -4.06
N GLY A 176 16.99 11.77 -3.59
CA GLY A 176 16.22 12.74 -4.37
C GLY A 176 15.40 12.13 -5.53
N ARG A 177 15.06 10.84 -5.45
CA ARG A 177 14.37 10.09 -6.51
C ARG A 177 13.32 9.17 -5.94
N VAL A 178 12.30 8.87 -6.73
CA VAL A 178 11.34 7.79 -6.49
C VAL A 178 11.79 6.58 -7.31
N TRP A 179 12.10 5.48 -6.65
CA TRP A 179 12.56 4.26 -7.27
C TRP A 179 11.44 3.23 -7.28
N ALA A 180 11.10 2.71 -8.45
CA ALA A 180 10.03 1.73 -8.60
C ALA A 180 10.36 0.73 -9.70
N THR A 181 9.92 -0.51 -9.51
CA THR A 181 10.09 -1.57 -10.50
C THR A 181 8.88 -1.64 -11.44
N ASP A 182 9.10 -2.07 -12.67
CA ASP A 182 8.09 -2.71 -13.52
C ASP A 182 8.27 -4.21 -13.36
N TRP A 183 7.45 -4.84 -12.53
CA TRP A 183 7.55 -6.28 -12.29
C TRP A 183 6.68 -7.10 -13.24
N ARG A 184 5.76 -6.45 -13.98
CA ARG A 184 4.82 -7.12 -14.90
C ARG A 184 5.39 -7.36 -16.29
N ARG A 185 6.31 -6.52 -16.79
CA ARG A 185 6.77 -6.55 -18.20
C ARG A 185 8.25 -6.90 -18.37
N GLY A 186 8.67 -8.02 -17.79
CA GLY A 186 10.03 -8.51 -18.00
C GLY A 186 11.12 -7.77 -17.21
N GLY A 187 10.75 -6.80 -16.38
CA GLY A 187 11.61 -6.24 -15.34
C GLY A 187 12.42 -5.01 -15.73
N THR A 188 12.13 -3.90 -15.09
CA THR A 188 12.98 -2.69 -15.15
C THR A 188 12.89 -1.94 -13.83
N LEU A 189 14.01 -1.47 -13.30
CA LEU A 189 14.06 -0.50 -12.21
C LEU A 189 14.09 0.91 -12.79
N TYR A 190 13.13 1.74 -12.43
CA TYR A 190 13.06 3.15 -12.81
C TYR A 190 13.48 4.04 -11.65
N ALA A 191 14.23 5.09 -11.98
CA ALA A 191 14.42 6.25 -11.12
C ALA A 191 13.58 7.39 -11.68
N LEU A 192 12.61 7.86 -10.92
CA LEU A 192 11.68 8.91 -11.30
C LEU A 192 12.00 10.20 -10.55
N ASP A 193 11.77 11.31 -11.23
CA ASP A 193 11.79 12.65 -10.65
C ASP A 193 10.62 12.80 -9.66
N PRO A 194 10.86 13.10 -8.36
CA PRO A 194 9.79 13.16 -7.37
C PRO A 194 8.76 14.29 -7.61
N ALA A 195 9.14 15.34 -8.33
CA ALA A 195 8.29 16.50 -8.59
C ALA A 195 7.41 16.33 -9.84
N THR A 196 7.86 15.54 -10.81
CA THR A 196 7.22 15.43 -12.13
C THR A 196 6.84 14.01 -12.55
N GLY A 197 7.40 12.99 -11.91
CA GLY A 197 7.24 11.59 -12.32
C GLY A 197 8.01 11.22 -13.59
N ASN A 198 8.84 12.13 -14.14
CA ASN A 198 9.64 11.86 -15.33
C ASN A 198 10.73 10.83 -15.06
N ILE A 199 11.03 10.01 -16.06
CA ILE A 199 12.12 9.03 -15.98
C ILE A 199 13.46 9.76 -16.01
N LEU A 200 14.23 9.64 -14.92
CA LEU A 200 15.59 10.15 -14.82
C LEU A 200 16.62 9.07 -15.18
N ALA A 201 16.34 7.82 -14.84
CA ALA A 201 17.15 6.66 -15.20
C ALA A 201 16.30 5.39 -15.27
N ARG A 202 16.80 4.38 -15.99
CA ARG A 202 16.22 3.03 -16.02
C ARG A 202 17.32 1.98 -16.08
N TYR A 203 17.07 0.84 -15.46
CA TYR A 203 18.00 -0.28 -15.40
C TYR A 203 17.23 -1.57 -15.69
N ALA A 204 17.70 -2.35 -16.65
CA ALA A 204 17.13 -3.66 -16.89
C ALA A 204 17.47 -4.58 -15.70
N THR A 205 16.45 -5.21 -15.12
CA THR A 205 16.62 -6.19 -14.03
C THR A 205 16.41 -7.62 -14.52
N GLY A 206 15.77 -7.78 -15.69
CA GLY A 206 15.13 -9.04 -16.07
C GLY A 206 13.92 -9.36 -15.17
N PRO A 207 13.22 -10.48 -15.42
CA PRO A 207 11.98 -10.82 -14.74
C PRO A 207 12.05 -10.67 -13.21
N LEU A 208 11.01 -10.12 -12.62
CA LEU A 208 10.92 -9.83 -11.19
C LEU A 208 9.75 -10.59 -10.55
N PRO A 209 9.85 -10.95 -9.25
CA PRO A 209 8.72 -11.46 -8.51
C PRO A 209 7.64 -10.39 -8.33
N HIS A 210 6.43 -10.82 -7.96
CA HIS A 210 5.33 -9.89 -7.68
C HIS A 210 5.71 -8.92 -6.56
N PHE A 211 5.41 -7.64 -6.79
CA PHE A 211 5.66 -6.56 -5.82
C PHE A 211 7.13 -6.41 -5.43
N ALA A 212 8.06 -6.71 -6.34
CA ALA A 212 9.51 -6.57 -6.13
C ALA A 212 9.85 -5.15 -5.68
N THR A 213 10.03 -4.97 -4.37
CA THR A 213 10.25 -3.68 -3.72
C THR A 213 11.76 -3.49 -3.54
N PRO A 214 12.36 -2.40 -4.03
CA PRO A 214 13.75 -2.10 -3.74
C PRO A 214 13.96 -1.85 -2.24
N ALA A 215 15.03 -2.39 -1.67
CA ALA A 215 15.46 -2.10 -0.30
C ALA A 215 16.66 -1.15 -0.30
N LEU A 216 16.72 -0.24 0.69
CA LEU A 216 17.85 0.68 0.86
C LEU A 216 18.94 0.06 1.74
N ASN A 217 20.19 0.14 1.30
CA ASN A 217 21.34 -0.29 2.08
C ASN A 217 22.57 0.55 1.77
N GLY A 218 23.01 1.40 2.72
CA GLY A 218 24.35 2.00 2.70
C GLY A 218 24.72 2.80 1.45
N GLY A 219 23.74 3.46 0.81
CA GLY A 219 23.94 4.19 -0.45
C GLY A 219 23.60 3.41 -1.71
N ASP A 220 23.00 2.23 -1.56
CA ASP A 220 22.54 1.40 -2.67
C ASP A 220 21.07 1.01 -2.52
N LEU A 221 20.50 0.64 -3.65
CA LEU A 221 19.29 -0.14 -3.74
C LEU A 221 19.65 -1.61 -3.93
N VAL A 222 18.93 -2.48 -3.27
CA VAL A 222 18.98 -3.93 -3.47
C VAL A 222 17.60 -4.39 -3.90
N VAL A 223 17.51 -5.06 -5.05
CA VAL A 223 16.25 -5.58 -5.61
C VAL A 223 16.31 -7.09 -5.59
N GLY A 224 15.27 -7.73 -5.04
CA GLY A 224 15.05 -9.16 -5.18
C GLY A 224 14.54 -9.48 -6.59
N THR A 225 15.25 -10.35 -7.30
CA THR A 225 14.89 -10.82 -8.65
C THR A 225 14.41 -12.27 -8.58
N MET A 226 14.01 -12.83 -9.73
CA MET A 226 13.61 -14.25 -9.81
C MET A 226 14.74 -15.24 -9.49
N SER A 227 16.01 -14.80 -9.47
CA SER A 227 17.19 -15.67 -9.30
C SER A 227 18.15 -15.22 -8.20
N GLY A 228 17.90 -14.09 -7.52
CA GLY A 228 18.79 -13.61 -6.47
C GLY A 228 18.58 -12.14 -6.10
N LEU A 229 19.67 -11.47 -5.78
CA LEU A 229 19.69 -10.05 -5.42
C LEU A 229 20.52 -9.27 -6.44
N GLU A 230 20.01 -8.13 -6.88
CA GLU A 230 20.72 -7.20 -7.75
C GLU A 230 20.91 -5.86 -7.03
N ARG A 231 22.10 -5.26 -7.15
CA ARG A 231 22.47 -4.04 -6.42
C ARG A 231 22.67 -2.88 -7.40
N PHE A 232 22.08 -1.74 -7.09
CA PHE A 232 22.17 -0.50 -7.86
C PHE A 232 22.70 0.61 -6.97
N ARG A 233 23.80 1.25 -7.37
CA ARG A 233 24.37 2.35 -6.61
C ARG A 233 23.53 3.62 -6.78
N LEU A 234 23.17 4.26 -5.67
CA LEU A 234 22.49 5.54 -5.70
C LEU A 234 23.46 6.64 -6.21
N PRO A 235 22.95 7.63 -6.96
CA PRO A 235 23.74 8.75 -7.46
C PRO A 235 24.16 9.72 -6.35
#